data_AF-A0A3M2HEN1-F1
#
_entry.id   AF-A0A3M2HEN1-F1
#
_cell.length_a   1.000
_cell.length_b   1.000
_cell.length_c   1.000
_cell.angle_alpha   90.00
_cell.angle_beta   90.00
_cell.angle_gamma   90.00
#
_symmetry.space_group_name_H-M   'P 1'
#
loop_
_entity.id
_entity.type
_entity.pdbx_description
1 polymer ?
#
loop_
_entity_poly.entity_id
_entity_poly.type
_entity_poly.pdbx_seq_one_letter_code
_entity_poly.pdbx_strand_id
1 'polypeptide(L)' 'MSVTVTKLQGNDIPPDMRGPDVEVVFRVIDQQGNEQYLFDDVEAAQVAVRASDEDLPSNS' A
#
# COMPACT_ATOMS: atom_id res chain seq x y z
N MET A 1 -8.11 -11.45 -6.00
CA MET A 1 -7.03 -10.79 -6.77
C MET A 1 -5.74 -10.89 -5.94
N SER A 2 -4.56 -10.62 -6.50
CA SER A 2 -3.33 -10.54 -5.68
C SER A 2 -3.16 -9.14 -5.09
N VAL A 3 -2.81 -9.07 -3.80
CA VAL A 3 -2.38 -7.81 -3.17
C VAL A 3 -1.13 -7.30 -3.89
N THR A 4 -1.10 -6.01 -4.21
CA THR A 4 0.03 -5.39 -4.93
C THR A 4 0.61 -4.24 -4.12
N VAL A 5 1.93 -4.23 -3.94
CA VAL A 5 2.66 -3.10 -3.34
C VAL A 5 3.53 -2.45 -4.40
N THR A 6 3.33 -1.16 -4.64
CA THR A 6 4.09 -0.38 -5.64
C THR A 6 4.83 0.76 -4.95
N LYS A 7 6.15 0.85 -5.14
CA LYS A 7 6.94 2.00 -4.72
C LYS A 7 6.81 3.12 -5.77
N LEU A 8 6.35 4.28 -5.34
CA LEU A 8 6.19 5.49 -6.15
C LEU A 8 7.27 6.51 -5.76
N GLN A 9 7.87 7.16 -6.75
CA GLN A 9 8.92 8.16 -6.55
C GLN A 9 8.76 9.32 -7.51
N GLY A 10 9.15 10.52 -7.10
CA GLY A 10 9.12 11.72 -7.94
C GLY A 10 7.75 11.98 -8.56
N ASN A 11 7.67 11.90 -9.90
CA ASN A 11 6.44 12.17 -10.64
C ASN A 11 5.38 11.06 -10.54
N ASP A 12 5.74 9.89 -10.03
CA ASP A 12 4.77 8.81 -9.80
C ASP A 12 4.02 8.99 -8.47
N ILE A 13 4.53 9.85 -7.56
CA ILE A 13 3.84 10.19 -6.32
C ILE A 13 2.63 11.08 -6.64
N PRO A 14 1.44 10.84 -6.04
CA PRO A 14 0.28 11.69 -6.21
C PRO A 14 0.59 13.17 -5.89
N PRO A 15 0.15 14.14 -6.71
CA PRO A 15 0.50 15.55 -6.54
C PRO A 15 0.25 16.10 -5.14
N ASP A 16 -0.87 15.70 -4.51
CA ASP A 16 -1.28 16.17 -3.18
C ASP A 16 -0.42 15.60 -2.04
N MET A 17 0.36 14.56 -2.32
CA MET A 17 1.28 13.91 -1.37
C MET A 17 2.74 14.31 -1.62
N ARG A 18 3.03 15.04 -2.70
CA ARG A 18 4.39 15.51 -2.97
C ARG A 18 4.76 16.59 -1.96
N GLY A 19 5.93 16.46 -1.36
CA GLY A 19 6.47 17.42 -0.42
C GLY A 19 7.99 17.44 -0.46
N PRO A 20 8.62 18.50 0.08
CA PRO A 20 10.08 18.59 0.14
C PRO A 20 10.71 17.43 0.92
N ASP A 21 9.97 16.84 1.87
CA ASP A 21 10.42 15.72 2.70
C ASP A 21 9.87 14.36 2.25
N VAL A 22 9.14 14.30 1.12
CA VAL A 22 8.51 13.07 0.61
C VAL A 22 9.22 12.62 -0.67
N GLU A 23 10.18 11.71 -0.52
CA GLU A 23 10.92 11.12 -1.64
C GLU A 23 10.26 9.84 -2.19
N VAL A 24 9.51 9.14 -1.34
CA VAL A 24 8.93 7.83 -1.62
C VAL A 24 7.54 7.73 -1.00
N VAL A 25 6.61 7.12 -1.74
CA VAL A 25 5.31 6.65 -1.23
C VAL A 25 5.10 5.22 -1.71
N PHE A 26 4.52 4.38 -0.86
CA PHE A 26 4.11 3.02 -1.20
C PHE A 26 2.61 2.98 -1.40
N ARG A 27 2.18 2.54 -2.58
CA ARG A 27 0.77 2.25 -2.87
C ARG A 27 0.50 0.77 -2.66
N VAL A 28 -0.42 0.45 -1.76
CA VAL A 28 -0.95 -0.89 -1.56
C VAL A 28 -2.32 -0.96 -2.20
N ILE A 29 -2.54 -1.94 -3.08
CA ILE A 29 -3.84 -2.28 -3.64
C ILE A 29 -4.24 -3.63 -3.06
N ASP A 30 -5.34 -3.67 -2.31
CA ASP A 30 -5.88 -4.89 -1.75
C ASP A 30 -6.63 -5.74 -2.80
N GLN A 31 -7.20 -6.86 -2.35
CA GLN A 31 -7.91 -7.77 -3.25
C GLN A 31 -9.25 -7.23 -3.78
N GLN A 32 -9.80 -6.23 -3.10
CA GLN A 32 -11.07 -5.59 -3.42
C GLN A 32 -10.85 -4.38 -4.36
N GLY A 33 -9.59 -4.01 -4.59
CA GLY A 33 -9.19 -2.87 -5.41
C GLY A 33 -9.10 -1.56 -4.63
N ASN A 34 -9.16 -1.60 -3.29
CA ASN A 34 -8.97 -0.39 -2.49
C ASN A 34 -7.48 -0.02 -2.46
N GLU A 35 -7.21 1.27 -2.65
CA GLU A 35 -5.86 1.81 -2.64
C GLU A 35 -5.55 2.48 -1.29
N GLN A 36 -4.38 2.20 -0.76
CA GLN A 36 -3.83 2.90 0.39
C GLN A 36 -2.42 3.40 0.08
N TYR A 37 -2.09 4.59 0.55
CA TYR A 37 -0.78 5.21 0.35
C TYR A 37 -0.08 5.37 1.69
N LEU A 38 1.15 4.88 1.78
CA LEU A 38 1.95 4.81 3.00
C LEU A 38 3.34 5.37 2.74
N PHE A 39 3.96 6.02 3.72
CA PHE A 39 5.29 6.62 3.56
C PHE A 39 6.42 5.68 4.02
N ASP A 40 6.07 4.62 4.75
CA ASP A 40 6.98 3.65 5.34
C ASP A 40 6.82 2.28 4.67
N ASP A 41 7.95 1.63 4.38
CA ASP A 41 7.99 0.34 3.69
C ASP A 41 7.55 -0.83 4.58
N VAL A 42 7.87 -0.78 5.87
CA VAL A 42 7.44 -1.75 6.88
C VAL A 42 5.94 -1.65 7.09
N GLU A 43 5.39 -0.45 7.20
CA GLU A 43 3.94 -0.25 7.28
C GLU A 43 3.23 -0.78 6.02
N ALA A 44 3.76 -0.48 4.84
CA ALA A 44 3.21 -0.98 3.58
C ALA A 44 3.22 -2.50 3.49
N ALA A 45 4.32 -3.14 3.91
CA ALA A 45 4.41 -4.59 3.98
C ALA A 45 3.39 -5.19 4.97
N GLN A 46 3.23 -4.59 6.15
CA GLN A 46 2.26 -5.05 7.15
C GLN A 46 0.82 -4.95 6.66
N VAL A 47 0.45 -3.83 6.02
CA VAL A 47 -0.88 -3.65 5.43
C VAL A 47 -1.11 -4.67 4.31
N ALA A 48 -0.11 -4.92 3.47
CA ALA A 48 -0.22 -5.92 2.42
C ALA A 48 -0.45 -7.34 2.93
N VAL A 49 0.26 -7.74 4.01
CA VAL A 49 0.07 -9.05 4.66
C VAL A 49 -1.33 -9.18 5.26
N ARG A 50 -1.81 -8.15 5.96
CA ARG A 50 -3.17 -8.16 6.53
C ARG A 50 -4.23 -8.27 5.44
N ALA A 51 -4.08 -7.51 4.36
CA ALA A 51 -4.98 -7.56 3.20
C ALA A 51 -4.95 -8.91 2.46
N SER A 52 -3.86 -9.69 2.57
CA SER A 52 -3.83 -11.06 2.06
C SER A 52 -4.47 -12.07 3.01
N ASP A 53 -4.40 -11.83 4.33
CA ASP A 53 -4.94 -12.73 5.36
C ASP A 53 -6.44 -12.56 5.59
N GLU A 54 -7.05 -11.41 5.28
CA GLU A 54 -8.50 -11.16 5.39
C GLU A 54 -9.37 -12.07 4.49
N ASP A 55 -8.76 -12.87 3.60
CA ASP A 55 -9.42 -13.90 2.79
C ASP A 55 -9.45 -15.29 3.48
N LEU A 56 -8.81 -15.46 4.64
CA LEU A 56 -8.91 -16.70 5.40
C LEU A 56 -10.23 -16.71 6.17
N PRO A 57 -11.17 -17.65 5.91
CA PRO A 57 -12.34 -17.78 6.75
C PRO A 57 -11.86 -18.06 8.17
N SER A 58 -12.27 -17.20 9.10
CA SER A 58 -12.15 -17.46 10.54
C SER A 58 -12.85 -18.79 10.83
N ASN A 59 -12.08 -19.88 10.87
CA ASN A 59 -12.60 -21.19 11.22
C ASN A 59 -12.72 -21.22 12.75
N SER A 60 -13.83 -20.68 13.25
CA SER A 60 -14.27 -20.79 14.64
C SER A 60 -15.18 -21.99 14.83
#